data_AF-A0A0A6PI53-F1
#
_entry.id   AF-A0A0A6PI53-F1
#
_cell.length_a   1.000
_cell.length_b   1.000
_cell.length_c   1.000
_cell.angle_alpha   90.00
_cell.angle_beta   90.00
_cell.angle_gamma   90.00
#
_symmetry.space_group_name_H-M   'P 1'
#
loop_
_entity.id
_entity.type
_entity.pdbx_description
1 polymer ?
#
loop_
_entity_poly.entity_id
_entity_poly.type
_entity_poly.pdbx_seq_one_letter_code
_entity_poly.pdbx_strand_id
1 'polypeptide(L)'
;MEQEINHYKIIGVYPSDSVEYIEKQAKLKIIKIKAALARKDYQMLDVSTDIDDARLKQVAIEKIAEIEEAKEILLNPKTRKEFDVKTYGKSYLKKKRKKRDPKKYEKLKAFLGKKEDVTTAIVYAIAILIAGFIWFVVLPEGSNERSNTTKSDFPEREIKCYTQGNNYAAKSKNLFEKAVHFGVQKDYIALEKLLNSNLVFRLNSGIQVHIEDRAGFLGAVIKIRPVGKITTYWTNTEAVNCQ
;
A
#
# COMPACT_ATOMS: atom_id res chain seq x y z
N MET A 1 15.84 -8.56 29.58
CA MET A 1 15.91 -9.06 28.19
C MET A 1 16.33 -7.90 27.33
N GLU A 2 17.58 -7.87 26.89
CA GLU A 2 18.05 -6.88 25.91
C GLU A 2 17.26 -7.09 24.62
N GLN A 3 16.58 -6.05 24.13
CA GLN A 3 15.91 -6.13 22.84
C GLN A 3 16.97 -6.18 21.76
N GLU A 4 17.05 -7.30 21.04
CA GLU A 4 18.02 -7.47 19.98
C GLU A 4 17.73 -6.46 18.85
N ILE A 5 18.71 -5.62 18.54
CA ILE A 5 18.57 -4.54 17.57
C ILE A 5 18.39 -5.14 16.18
N ASN A 6 17.27 -4.82 15.53
CA ASN A 6 17.00 -5.29 14.17
C ASN A 6 17.57 -4.31 13.13
N HIS A 7 18.76 -4.60 12.59
CA HIS A 7 19.43 -3.78 11.58
C HIS A 7 18.59 -3.54 10.32
N TYR A 8 17.71 -4.47 9.93
CA TYR A 8 16.79 -4.27 8.80
C TYR A 8 15.79 -3.15 9.08
N LYS A 9 15.31 -3.05 10.33
CA LYS A 9 14.39 -1.98 10.77
C LYS A 9 15.10 -0.62 10.87
N ILE A 10 16.35 -0.61 11.32
CA ILE A 10 17.18 0.61 11.36
C ILE A 10 17.30 1.23 9.98
N ILE A 11 17.55 0.43 8.93
CA ILE A 11 17.66 0.96 7.57
C ILE A 11 16.26 1.16 6.93
N GLY A 12 15.28 0.31 7.26
CA GLY A 12 13.95 0.33 6.66
C GLY A 12 13.84 -0.52 5.40
N VAL A 13 14.42 -1.73 5.44
CA VAL A 13 14.52 -2.68 4.33
C VAL A 13 14.12 -4.08 4.78
N TYR A 14 13.94 -5.00 3.85
CA TYR A 14 13.59 -6.39 4.14
C TYR A 14 14.79 -7.35 3.96
N PRO A 15 14.83 -8.49 4.67
CA PRO A 15 15.85 -9.52 4.49
C PRO A 15 15.94 -10.13 3.07
N SER A 16 14.90 -9.93 2.25
CA SER A 16 14.84 -10.32 0.84
C SER A 16 15.53 -9.33 -0.11
N ASP A 17 15.78 -8.10 0.35
CA ASP A 17 16.25 -7.03 -0.53
C ASP A 17 17.70 -7.25 -0.97
N SER A 18 17.99 -6.76 -2.18
CA SER A 18 19.34 -6.82 -2.76
C SER A 18 20.32 -5.96 -1.98
N VAL A 19 21.60 -6.35 -2.00
CA VAL A 19 22.69 -5.62 -1.33
C VAL A 19 22.77 -4.17 -1.84
N GLU A 20 22.63 -3.98 -3.15
CA GLU A 20 22.60 -2.65 -3.79
C GLU A 20 21.46 -1.78 -3.27
N TYR A 21 20.26 -2.35 -3.11
CA TYR A 21 19.11 -1.62 -2.60
C TYR A 21 19.28 -1.24 -1.13
N ILE A 22 19.83 -2.15 -0.31
CA ILE A 22 20.15 -1.89 1.10
C ILE A 22 21.15 -0.73 1.21
N GLU A 23 22.21 -0.76 0.39
CA GLU A 23 23.20 0.31 0.38
C GLU A 23 22.58 1.67 0.01
N LYS A 24 21.73 1.68 -1.03
CA LYS A 24 21.02 2.88 -1.48
C LYS A 24 20.12 3.45 -0.38
N GLN A 25 19.35 2.59 0.30
CA GLN A 25 18.46 3.02 1.38
C GLN A 25 19.23 3.56 2.60
N ALA A 26 20.34 2.93 2.98
CA ALA A 26 21.20 3.42 4.05
C ALA A 26 21.72 4.84 3.73
N LYS A 27 22.24 5.06 2.51
CA LYS A 27 22.69 6.37 2.04
C LYS A 27 21.58 7.42 2.08
N LEU A 28 20.40 7.09 1.56
CA LEU A 28 19.23 7.99 1.57
C LEU A 28 18.82 8.38 3.00
N LYS A 29 18.87 7.44 3.94
CA LYS A 29 18.48 7.70 5.34
C LYS A 29 19.48 8.61 6.05
N ILE A 30 20.77 8.42 5.84
CA ILE A 30 21.82 9.33 6.35
C ILE A 30 21.63 10.75 5.78
N ILE A 31 21.36 10.87 4.47
CA ILE A 31 21.09 12.18 3.84
C ILE A 31 19.88 12.86 4.49
N LYS A 32 18.80 12.12 4.74
CA LYS A 32 17.59 12.64 5.41
C LYS A 32 17.89 13.14 6.82
N ILE A 33 18.69 12.42 7.60
CA ILE A 33 19.10 12.83 8.95
C ILE A 33 19.95 14.11 8.89
N LYS A 34 20.93 14.19 7.98
CA LYS A 34 21.74 15.39 7.78
C LYS A 34 20.88 16.61 7.39
N ALA A 35 19.92 16.41 6.49
CA ALA A 35 18.99 17.45 6.08
C ALA A 35 18.00 17.85 7.20
N ALA A 36 17.60 16.92 8.06
CA ALA A 36 16.78 17.21 9.24
C ALA A 36 17.57 18.04 10.26
N LEU A 37 18.82 17.66 10.53
CA LEU A 37 19.71 18.40 11.43
C LEU A 37 19.95 19.83 10.94
N ALA A 38 20.20 20.01 9.64
CA ALA A 38 20.39 21.34 9.03
C ALA A 38 19.15 22.23 9.13
N ARG A 39 17.95 21.64 9.10
CA ARG A 39 16.66 22.34 9.22
C ARG A 39 16.15 22.47 10.65
N LYS A 40 16.88 21.91 11.64
CA LYS A 40 16.40 21.75 13.03
C LYS A 40 15.03 21.08 13.10
N ASP A 41 14.83 20.02 12.30
CA ASP A 41 13.59 19.25 12.23
C ASP A 41 13.58 18.17 13.33
N TYR A 42 13.20 18.59 14.55
CA TYR A 42 13.15 17.74 15.75
C TYR A 42 12.24 16.52 15.57
N GLN A 43 11.10 16.70 14.86
CA GLN A 43 10.13 15.63 14.63
C GLN A 43 10.73 14.52 13.77
N MET A 44 11.46 14.86 12.71
CA MET A 44 12.10 13.86 11.85
C MET A 44 13.20 13.07 12.58
N LEU A 45 13.83 13.68 13.59
CA LEU A 45 14.82 13.02 14.45
C LEU A 45 14.19 12.30 15.64
N ASP A 46 12.86 12.35 15.81
CA ASP A 46 12.15 11.73 16.93
C ASP A 46 12.64 12.26 18.29
N VAL A 47 12.88 13.57 18.35
CA VAL A 47 13.41 14.30 19.52
C VAL A 47 12.43 15.40 19.89
N SER A 48 12.31 15.71 21.19
CA SER A 48 11.48 16.82 21.66
C SER A 48 12.09 18.18 21.32
N THR A 49 11.25 19.20 21.15
CA THR A 49 11.65 20.56 20.72
C THR A 49 12.34 21.38 21.81
N ASP A 50 12.30 20.93 23.06
CA ASP A 50 12.94 21.55 24.23
C ASP A 50 14.43 21.19 24.37
N ILE A 51 14.94 20.32 23.51
CA ILE A 51 16.33 19.85 23.56
C ILE A 51 17.28 20.87 22.93
N ASP A 52 18.43 21.04 23.57
CA ASP A 52 19.49 21.94 23.14
C ASP A 52 20.14 21.50 21.82
N ASP A 53 20.64 22.48 21.06
CA ASP A 53 21.27 22.24 19.76
C ASP A 53 22.46 21.26 19.83
N ALA A 54 23.19 21.22 20.95
CA ALA A 54 24.33 20.31 21.11
C ALA A 54 23.87 18.86 21.24
N ARG A 55 22.86 18.61 22.07
CA ARG A 55 22.25 17.28 22.20
C ARG A 55 21.52 16.83 20.94
N LEU A 56 20.91 17.75 20.18
CA LEU A 56 20.33 17.41 18.87
C LEU A 56 21.40 16.90 17.89
N LYS A 57 22.57 17.55 17.85
CA LYS A 57 23.71 17.09 17.04
C LYS A 57 24.20 15.72 17.49
N GLN A 58 24.27 15.50 18.80
CA GLN A 58 24.68 14.21 19.37
C GLN A 58 23.72 13.09 18.96
N VAL A 59 22.41 13.30 19.08
CA VAL A 59 21.40 12.30 18.65
C VAL A 59 21.50 12.02 17.15
N ALA A 60 21.73 13.05 16.33
CA ALA A 60 21.91 12.85 14.89
C ALA A 60 23.17 12.04 14.56
N ILE A 61 24.28 12.25 15.28
CA ILE A 61 25.52 11.47 15.14
C ILE A 61 25.28 10.01 15.55
N GLU A 62 24.64 9.78 16.69
CA GLU A 62 24.30 8.44 17.19
C GLU A 62 23.44 7.68 16.16
N LYS A 63 22.38 8.31 15.63
CA LYS A 63 21.53 7.68 14.59
C LYS A 63 22.28 7.40 13.29
N ILE A 64 23.22 8.26 12.89
CA ILE A 64 24.05 8.00 11.70
C ILE A 64 24.97 6.81 11.96
N ALA A 65 25.61 6.73 13.12
CA ALA A 65 26.48 5.63 13.50
C ALA A 65 25.71 4.29 13.52
N GLU A 66 24.51 4.26 14.09
CA GLU A 66 23.64 3.07 14.06
C GLU A 66 23.31 2.58 12.64
N ILE A 67 23.07 3.52 11.71
CA ILE A 67 22.79 3.18 10.30
C ILE A 67 24.06 2.66 9.60
N GLU A 68 25.23 3.23 9.91
CA GLU A 68 26.51 2.79 9.35
C GLU A 68 26.90 1.40 9.85
N GLU A 69 26.73 1.11 11.14
CA GLU A 69 26.94 -0.21 11.71
C GLU A 69 25.98 -1.25 11.09
N ALA A 70 24.68 -0.92 11.03
CA ALA A 70 23.68 -1.77 10.40
C ALA A 70 24.02 -2.05 8.93
N LYS A 71 24.52 -1.05 8.21
CA LYS A 71 24.96 -1.18 6.82
C LYS A 71 26.15 -2.12 6.71
N GLU A 72 27.17 -1.98 7.54
CA GLU A 72 28.36 -2.84 7.50
C GLU A 72 28.01 -4.32 7.69
N ILE A 73 27.18 -4.62 8.69
CA ILE A 73 26.71 -5.98 8.99
C ILE A 73 25.91 -6.55 7.81
N LEU A 74 25.04 -5.76 7.20
CA LEU A 74 24.14 -6.23 6.14
C LEU A 74 24.77 -6.27 4.73
N LEU A 75 25.85 -5.53 4.49
CA LEU A 75 26.57 -5.58 3.20
C LEU A 75 27.50 -6.79 3.11
N ASN A 76 28.13 -7.20 4.22
CA ASN A 76 29.01 -8.36 4.22
C ASN A 76 28.18 -9.66 4.27
N PRO A 77 28.30 -10.57 3.26
CA PRO A 77 27.50 -11.79 3.20
C PRO A 77 27.67 -12.73 4.40
N LYS A 78 28.84 -12.74 5.04
CA LYS A 78 29.13 -13.61 6.19
C LYS A 78 28.40 -13.11 7.43
N THR A 79 28.61 -11.85 7.78
CA THR A 79 27.97 -11.17 8.94
C THR A 79 26.46 -11.10 8.76
N ARG A 80 25.96 -10.81 7.56
CA ARG A 80 24.52 -10.81 7.27
C ARG A 80 23.89 -12.18 7.52
N LYS A 81 24.59 -13.25 7.12
CA LYS A 81 24.09 -14.62 7.33
C LYS A 81 24.10 -15.00 8.80
N GLU A 82 25.13 -14.63 9.55
CA GLU A 82 25.21 -14.85 11.00
C GLU A 82 24.08 -14.09 11.71
N PHE A 83 23.88 -12.83 11.36
CA PHE A 83 22.76 -12.02 11.84
C PHE A 83 21.40 -12.64 11.49
N ASP A 84 21.17 -13.03 10.23
CA ASP A 84 19.92 -13.68 9.80
C ASP A 84 19.63 -14.97 10.60
N VAL A 85 20.67 -15.75 10.92
CA VAL A 85 20.52 -16.97 11.73
C VAL A 85 20.21 -16.64 13.17
N LYS A 86 20.84 -15.61 13.73
CA LYS A 86 20.62 -15.16 15.10
C LYS A 86 19.19 -14.65 15.28
N THR A 87 18.76 -13.74 14.41
CA THR A 87 17.45 -13.07 14.50
C THR A 87 16.27 -13.95 14.09
N TYR A 88 16.40 -14.75 13.01
CA TYR A 88 15.27 -15.51 12.43
C TYR A 88 15.40 -17.03 12.59
N GLY A 89 16.52 -17.52 13.14
CA GLY A 89 16.79 -18.94 13.30
C GLY A 89 17.24 -19.65 12.01
N LYS A 90 17.76 -20.87 12.19
CA LYS A 90 18.27 -21.72 11.09
C LYS A 90 17.20 -22.15 10.07
N SER A 91 15.92 -22.15 10.47
CA SER A 91 14.78 -22.53 9.61
C SER A 91 14.56 -21.53 8.47
N TYR A 92 14.80 -20.24 8.72
CA TYR A 92 14.69 -19.17 7.72
C TYR A 92 15.64 -19.41 6.53
N LEU A 93 16.89 -19.80 6.80
CA LEU A 93 17.87 -20.13 5.76
C LEU A 93 17.48 -21.36 4.93
N LYS A 94 16.87 -22.39 5.55
CA LYS A 94 16.41 -23.59 4.82
C LYS A 94 15.33 -23.25 3.80
N LYS A 95 14.45 -22.29 4.10
CA LYS A 95 13.39 -21.83 3.19
C LYS A 95 13.95 -21.08 1.98
N LYS A 96 15.00 -20.25 2.18
CA LYS A 96 15.76 -19.61 1.08
C LYS A 96 16.49 -20.62 0.18
N ARG A 97 16.92 -21.77 0.73
CA ARG A 97 17.63 -22.84 0.00
C ARG A 97 16.75 -23.76 -0.84
N LYS A 98 15.42 -23.71 -0.73
CA LYS A 98 14.53 -24.25 -1.78
C LYS A 98 14.65 -23.37 -3.03
N LYS A 99 15.82 -23.46 -3.69
CA LYS A 99 16.02 -22.90 -5.03
C LYS A 99 14.90 -23.46 -5.90
N ARG A 100 14.22 -22.57 -6.64
CA ARG A 100 13.36 -22.99 -7.74
C ARG A 100 14.20 -23.89 -8.63
N ASP A 101 13.69 -25.08 -8.91
CA ASP A 101 14.38 -26.13 -9.65
C ASP A 101 14.99 -25.53 -10.94
N PRO A 102 16.32 -25.52 -11.12
CA PRO A 102 16.97 -24.86 -12.25
C PRO A 102 16.43 -25.39 -13.59
N LYS A 103 16.02 -26.66 -13.64
CA LYS A 103 15.38 -27.28 -14.81
C LYS A 103 14.07 -26.59 -15.20
N LYS A 104 13.31 -26.05 -14.24
CA LYS A 104 12.06 -25.33 -14.51
C LYS A 104 12.34 -23.97 -15.16
N TYR A 105 13.45 -23.33 -14.81
CA TYR A 105 13.87 -22.06 -15.38
C TYR A 105 14.54 -22.22 -16.75
N GLU A 106 15.29 -23.30 -16.96
CA GLU A 106 15.81 -23.65 -18.29
C GLU A 106 14.69 -23.98 -19.28
N LYS A 107 13.62 -24.68 -18.85
CA LYS A 107 12.41 -24.84 -19.67
C LYS A 107 11.77 -23.50 -20.02
N LEU A 108 11.68 -22.57 -19.06
CA LEU A 108 11.14 -21.23 -19.30
C LEU A 108 12.04 -20.42 -20.25
N LYS A 109 13.37 -20.51 -20.10
CA LYS A 109 14.36 -19.89 -20.97
C LYS A 109 14.39 -20.49 -22.37
N ALA A 110 14.15 -21.79 -22.50
CA ALA A 110 14.01 -22.46 -23.80
C ALA A 110 12.70 -22.05 -24.49
N PHE A 111 11.62 -21.89 -23.71
CA PHE A 111 10.35 -21.36 -24.20
C PHE A 111 10.46 -19.89 -24.65
N LEU A 112 11.20 -19.08 -23.91
CA LEU A 112 11.48 -17.66 -24.22
C LEU A 112 12.70 -17.44 -25.13
N GLY A 113 13.40 -18.53 -25.50
CA GLY A 113 14.68 -18.52 -26.20
C GLY A 113 14.55 -18.42 -27.71
N LYS A 114 13.33 -18.49 -28.27
CA LYS A 114 13.04 -18.02 -29.62
C LYS A 114 13.05 -16.48 -29.62
N LYS A 115 14.26 -15.93 -29.52
CA LYS A 115 14.54 -14.51 -29.27
C LYS A 115 14.21 -13.56 -30.44
N GLU A 116 13.83 -14.07 -31.60
CA GLU A 116 13.42 -13.21 -32.72
C GLU A 116 11.97 -12.70 -32.58
N ASP A 117 11.14 -13.36 -31.77
CA ASP A 117 9.73 -12.99 -31.61
C ASP A 117 9.42 -12.24 -30.31
N VAL A 118 10.28 -12.33 -29.28
CA VAL A 118 9.96 -11.76 -27.95
C VAL A 118 10.04 -10.23 -27.97
N THR A 119 11.04 -9.65 -28.64
CA THR A 119 11.14 -8.20 -28.82
C THR A 119 9.94 -7.69 -29.61
N THR A 120 9.57 -8.41 -30.67
CA THR A 120 8.43 -8.08 -31.54
C THR A 120 7.11 -8.19 -30.78
N ALA A 121 6.92 -9.24 -29.97
CA ALA A 121 5.73 -9.43 -29.14
C ALA A 121 5.60 -8.38 -28.03
N ILE A 122 6.70 -7.98 -27.40
CA ILE A 122 6.71 -6.89 -26.42
C ILE A 122 6.37 -5.55 -27.10
N VAL A 123 6.95 -5.29 -28.28
CA VAL A 123 6.64 -4.09 -29.08
C VAL A 123 5.18 -4.07 -29.50
N TYR A 124 4.62 -5.20 -29.96
CA TYR A 124 3.19 -5.31 -30.30
C TYR A 124 2.30 -5.13 -29.07
N ALA A 125 2.64 -5.72 -27.92
CA ALA A 125 1.87 -5.56 -26.70
C ALA A 125 1.85 -4.09 -26.22
N ILE A 126 2.99 -3.41 -26.29
CA ILE A 126 3.09 -1.98 -25.97
C ILE A 126 2.28 -1.15 -26.97
N ALA A 127 2.37 -1.45 -28.27
CA ALA A 127 1.61 -0.75 -29.31
C ALA A 127 0.09 -0.90 -29.13
N ILE A 128 -0.40 -2.09 -28.78
CA ILE A 128 -1.82 -2.33 -28.49
C ILE A 128 -2.28 -1.53 -27.26
N LEU A 129 -1.46 -1.49 -26.20
CA LEU A 129 -1.77 -0.71 -25.00
C LEU A 129 -1.81 0.80 -25.28
N ILE A 130 -0.89 1.32 -26.08
CA ILE A 130 -0.88 2.73 -26.50
C ILE A 130 -2.10 3.04 -27.38
N ALA A 131 -2.44 2.19 -28.34
CA ALA A 131 -3.61 2.38 -29.19
C ALA A 131 -4.92 2.37 -28.38
N GLY A 132 -5.06 1.45 -27.42
CA GLY A 132 -6.20 1.43 -26.49
C GLY A 132 -6.27 2.67 -25.61
N PHE A 133 -5.13 3.19 -25.14
CA PHE A 133 -5.08 4.42 -24.35
C PHE A 133 -5.42 5.66 -25.19
N ILE A 134 -4.94 5.75 -26.44
CA ILE A 134 -5.30 6.83 -27.37
C ILE A 134 -6.79 6.75 -27.71
N TRP A 135 -7.35 5.57 -27.97
CA TRP A 135 -8.80 5.41 -28.14
C TRP A 135 -9.57 5.90 -26.91
N PHE A 136 -9.11 5.55 -25.71
CA PHE A 136 -9.75 5.97 -24.46
C PHE A 136 -9.65 7.48 -24.17
N VAL A 137 -8.57 8.15 -24.58
CA VAL A 137 -8.32 9.57 -24.29
C VAL A 137 -8.75 10.51 -25.43
N VAL A 138 -8.62 10.06 -26.68
CA VAL A 138 -8.83 10.87 -27.89
C VAL A 138 -10.19 10.63 -28.54
N LEU A 139 -10.85 9.50 -28.26
CA LEU A 139 -12.31 9.40 -28.10
C LEU A 139 -12.88 10.55 -27.26
N PRO A 140 -13.29 11.74 -27.75
CA PRO A 140 -14.12 12.59 -26.90
C PRO A 140 -15.39 11.78 -26.70
N GLU A 141 -15.78 11.54 -25.45
CA GLU A 141 -17.17 11.20 -25.17
C GLU A 141 -18.00 12.20 -25.96
N GLY A 142 -18.66 11.70 -27.00
CA GLY A 142 -19.62 12.46 -27.78
C GLY A 142 -20.48 13.17 -26.76
N SER A 143 -20.43 14.49 -26.84
CA SER A 143 -21.21 15.43 -26.06
C SER A 143 -22.50 14.76 -25.61
N ASN A 144 -22.64 14.56 -24.30
CA ASN A 144 -23.92 14.35 -23.67
C ASN A 144 -24.75 15.61 -23.96
N GLU A 145 -25.32 15.63 -25.16
CA GLU A 145 -26.55 16.32 -25.43
C GLU A 145 -27.48 15.91 -24.30
N ARG A 146 -27.92 16.95 -23.63
CA ARG A 146 -28.97 16.95 -22.63
C ARG A 146 -30.23 16.42 -23.31
N SER A 147 -30.32 15.11 -23.50
CA SER A 147 -31.56 14.44 -23.84
C SER A 147 -32.43 14.64 -22.63
N ASN A 148 -33.38 15.58 -22.74
CA ASN A 148 -34.61 15.55 -21.97
C ASN A 148 -35.21 14.18 -22.23
N THR A 149 -34.89 13.21 -21.36
CA THR A 149 -35.44 11.88 -21.43
C THR A 149 -36.90 12.01 -21.07
N THR A 150 -37.70 12.04 -22.13
CA THR A 150 -38.99 11.40 -22.25
C THR A 150 -39.15 10.37 -21.13
N LYS A 151 -40.12 10.61 -20.24
CA LYS A 151 -40.61 9.63 -19.27
C LYS A 151 -40.81 8.30 -19.99
N SER A 152 -39.88 7.37 -19.80
CA SER A 152 -40.10 6.00 -20.18
C SER A 152 -40.98 5.41 -19.10
N ASP A 153 -42.26 5.23 -19.41
CA ASP A 153 -43.26 4.56 -18.56
C ASP A 153 -43.03 3.04 -18.47
N PHE A 154 -41.76 2.63 -18.37
CA PHE A 154 -41.40 1.29 -17.91
C PHE A 154 -41.26 1.37 -16.39
N PRO A 155 -41.96 0.53 -15.62
CA PRO A 155 -41.75 0.47 -14.18
C PRO A 155 -40.33 -0.03 -13.93
N GLU A 156 -39.40 0.90 -13.75
CA GLU A 156 -38.06 0.64 -13.28
C GLU A 156 -38.22 -0.07 -11.94
N ARG A 157 -37.95 -1.38 -11.91
CA ARG A 157 -37.93 -2.12 -10.65
C ARG A 157 -36.81 -1.49 -9.83
N GLU A 158 -37.19 -0.66 -8.87
CA GLU A 158 -36.26 -0.08 -7.92
C GLU A 158 -35.45 -1.21 -7.29
N ILE A 159 -34.19 -1.33 -7.70
CA ILE A 159 -33.25 -2.29 -7.11
C ILE A 159 -33.02 -1.84 -5.67
N LYS A 160 -33.40 -2.69 -4.72
CA LYS A 160 -33.31 -2.35 -3.29
C LYS A 160 -31.99 -2.89 -2.75
N CYS A 161 -31.13 -2.00 -2.28
CA CYS A 161 -29.86 -2.36 -1.68
C CYS A 161 -29.90 -2.25 -0.16
N TYR A 162 -29.34 -3.24 0.53
CA TYR A 162 -29.30 -3.33 1.99
C TYR A 162 -27.87 -3.57 2.49
N THR A 163 -27.51 -2.96 3.61
CA THR A 163 -26.19 -3.16 4.22
C THR A 163 -26.01 -4.54 4.82
N GLN A 164 -24.83 -5.12 4.64
CA GLN A 164 -24.33 -6.29 5.36
C GLN A 164 -23.48 -5.80 6.55
N GLY A 165 -23.80 -6.30 7.74
CA GLY A 165 -23.14 -5.87 8.99
C GLY A 165 -21.65 -6.21 9.05
N ASN A 166 -20.97 -5.78 10.11
CA ASN A 166 -19.54 -6.04 10.38
C ASN A 166 -18.53 -5.39 9.41
N ASN A 167 -18.99 -4.61 8.44
CA ASN A 167 -18.13 -3.82 7.57
C ASN A 167 -17.90 -2.42 8.12
N TYR A 168 -16.83 -1.76 7.68
CA TYR A 168 -16.56 -0.36 8.02
C TYR A 168 -17.19 0.59 6.99
N ALA A 169 -17.59 1.77 7.45
CA ALA A 169 -17.94 2.89 6.60
C ALA A 169 -17.27 4.16 7.11
N ALA A 170 -16.94 5.09 6.20
CA ALA A 170 -16.33 6.36 6.56
C ALA A 170 -16.91 7.52 5.75
N LYS A 171 -16.84 8.74 6.30
CA LYS A 171 -17.29 9.96 5.60
C LYS A 171 -16.47 10.29 4.35
N SER A 172 -15.22 9.85 4.27
CA SER A 172 -14.35 10.06 3.12
C SER A 172 -13.66 8.76 2.69
N LYS A 173 -13.37 8.66 1.39
CA LYS A 173 -12.68 7.51 0.79
C LYS A 173 -11.31 7.25 1.44
N ASN A 174 -10.51 8.30 1.64
CA ASN A 174 -9.18 8.18 2.26
C ASN A 174 -9.26 7.62 3.70
N LEU A 175 -10.24 8.05 4.49
CA LEU A 175 -10.43 7.49 5.84
C LEU A 175 -10.83 6.02 5.80
N PHE A 176 -11.69 5.65 4.85
CA PHE A 176 -12.07 4.25 4.64
C PHE A 176 -10.85 3.40 4.26
N GLU A 177 -10.05 3.84 3.30
CA GLU A 177 -8.83 3.15 2.88
C GLU A 177 -7.82 2.99 4.01
N LYS A 178 -7.64 4.02 4.86
CA LYS A 178 -6.81 3.92 6.07
C LYS A 178 -7.34 2.90 7.07
N ALA A 179 -8.67 2.88 7.31
CA ALA A 179 -9.28 1.91 8.20
C ALA A 179 -9.07 0.48 7.71
N VAL A 180 -9.26 0.24 6.41
CA VAL A 180 -8.97 -1.06 5.78
C VAL A 180 -7.49 -1.40 5.89
N HIS A 181 -6.60 -0.45 5.64
CA HIS A 181 -5.15 -0.64 5.74
C HIS A 181 -4.72 -1.09 7.15
N PHE A 182 -5.19 -0.40 8.20
CA PHE A 182 -4.91 -0.77 9.58
C PHE A 182 -5.52 -2.12 9.96
N GLY A 183 -6.72 -2.42 9.47
CA GLY A 183 -7.35 -3.74 9.65
C GLY A 183 -6.52 -4.87 9.05
N VAL A 184 -6.04 -4.71 7.80
CA VAL A 184 -5.20 -5.71 7.12
C VAL A 184 -3.85 -5.88 7.81
N GLN A 185 -3.25 -4.80 8.30
CA GLN A 185 -2.01 -4.83 9.06
C GLN A 185 -2.16 -5.33 10.50
N LYS A 186 -3.41 -5.51 10.97
CA LYS A 186 -3.74 -5.84 12.37
C LYS A 186 -3.27 -4.79 13.38
N ASP A 187 -3.17 -3.52 12.96
CA ASP A 187 -2.91 -2.39 13.85
C ASP A 187 -4.23 -1.93 14.50
N TYR A 188 -4.67 -2.71 15.49
CA TYR A 188 -5.96 -2.47 16.15
C TYR A 188 -5.99 -1.17 16.95
N ILE A 189 -4.85 -0.68 17.44
CA ILE A 189 -4.76 0.56 18.22
C ILE A 189 -5.02 1.76 17.31
N ALA A 190 -4.39 1.81 16.14
CA ALA A 190 -4.64 2.88 15.17
C ALA A 190 -6.09 2.85 14.64
N LEU A 191 -6.62 1.64 14.40
CA LEU A 191 -8.01 1.46 13.97
C LEU A 191 -9.01 1.90 15.05
N GLU A 192 -8.77 1.56 16.31
CA GLU A 192 -9.62 1.97 17.44
C GLU A 192 -9.63 3.49 17.60
N LYS A 193 -8.48 4.16 17.46
CA LYS A 193 -8.42 5.63 17.44
C LYS A 193 -9.27 6.23 16.31
N LEU A 194 -9.28 5.62 15.12
CA LEU A 194 -10.15 6.06 14.02
C LEU A 194 -11.64 5.86 14.34
N LEU A 195 -12.00 4.73 14.95
CA LEU A 195 -13.39 4.46 15.35
C LEU A 195 -13.87 5.46 16.43
N ASN A 196 -13.03 5.72 17.43
CA ASN A 196 -13.33 6.67 18.51
C ASN A 196 -13.46 8.13 18.03
N SER A 197 -12.93 8.45 16.85
CA SER A 197 -13.08 9.78 16.25
C SER A 197 -14.46 10.03 15.62
N ASN A 198 -15.35 9.02 15.55
CA ASN A 198 -16.64 9.06 14.84
C ASN A 198 -16.55 9.40 13.34
N LEU A 199 -15.35 9.33 12.75
CA LEU A 199 -15.13 9.51 11.32
C LEU A 199 -15.26 8.20 10.53
N VAL A 200 -15.00 7.09 11.21
CA VAL A 200 -15.17 5.72 10.73
C VAL A 200 -16.08 5.00 11.73
N PHE A 201 -17.00 4.19 11.25
CA PHE A 201 -17.90 3.41 12.10
C PHE A 201 -18.19 2.05 11.48
N ARG A 202 -18.73 1.13 12.28
CA ARG A 202 -19.21 -0.16 11.79
C ARG A 202 -20.62 -0.01 11.24
N LEU A 203 -20.87 -0.56 10.05
CA LEU A 203 -22.19 -0.63 9.47
C LEU A 203 -23.05 -1.66 10.20
N ASN A 204 -24.26 -1.25 10.57
CA ASN A 204 -25.30 -2.17 11.00
C ASN A 204 -25.91 -2.86 9.77
N SER A 205 -26.34 -4.11 9.91
CA SER A 205 -27.03 -4.84 8.85
C SER A 205 -28.47 -4.38 8.65
N GLY A 206 -28.99 -4.54 7.44
CA GLY A 206 -30.41 -4.34 7.13
C GLY A 206 -30.83 -2.89 6.90
N ILE A 207 -29.88 -1.94 6.81
CA ILE A 207 -30.18 -0.56 6.46
C ILE A 207 -30.33 -0.45 4.95
N GLN A 208 -31.46 0.06 4.48
CA GLN A 208 -31.67 0.33 3.06
C GLN A 208 -30.83 1.52 2.61
N VAL A 209 -30.11 1.37 1.51
CA VAL A 209 -29.18 2.37 0.96
C VAL A 209 -29.35 2.51 -0.55
N HIS A 210 -28.99 3.70 -1.06
CA HIS A 210 -28.75 3.94 -2.47
C HIS A 210 -27.25 3.94 -2.74
N ILE A 211 -26.85 3.36 -3.88
CA ILE A 211 -25.47 3.47 -4.37
C ILE A 211 -25.39 4.72 -5.25
N GLU A 212 -24.54 5.67 -4.88
CA GLU A 212 -24.35 6.92 -5.63
C GLU A 212 -23.17 6.87 -6.59
N ASP A 213 -22.09 6.18 -6.19
CA ASP A 213 -20.83 6.19 -6.91
C ASP A 213 -20.05 4.89 -6.63
N ARG A 214 -19.18 4.51 -7.57
CA ARG A 214 -18.30 3.34 -7.49
C ARG A 214 -16.89 3.76 -7.85
N ALA A 215 -15.94 3.52 -6.95
CA ALA A 215 -14.55 3.92 -7.12
C ALA A 215 -13.57 2.77 -6.85
N GLY A 216 -12.38 2.88 -7.42
CA GLY A 216 -11.30 1.90 -7.26
C GLY A 216 -11.29 0.81 -8.33
N PHE A 217 -10.28 -0.05 -8.27
CA PHE A 217 -10.12 -1.15 -9.22
C PHE A 217 -11.32 -2.11 -9.12
N LEU A 218 -12.01 -2.33 -10.24
CA LEU A 218 -13.25 -3.12 -10.33
C LEU A 218 -14.43 -2.62 -9.46
N GLY A 219 -14.39 -1.36 -9.00
CA GLY A 219 -15.46 -0.81 -8.16
C GLY A 219 -15.56 -1.50 -6.80
N ALA A 220 -14.42 -1.88 -6.20
CA ALA A 220 -14.35 -2.50 -4.88
C ALA A 220 -14.82 -1.59 -3.74
N VAL A 221 -14.82 -0.26 -3.95
CA VAL A 221 -15.29 0.73 -2.98
C VAL A 221 -16.51 1.44 -3.56
N ILE A 222 -17.58 1.53 -2.79
CA ILE A 222 -18.83 2.20 -3.16
C ILE A 222 -19.16 3.34 -2.22
N LYS A 223 -19.83 4.35 -2.77
CA LYS A 223 -20.43 5.45 -2.02
C LYS A 223 -21.91 5.16 -1.83
N ILE A 224 -22.34 5.08 -0.58
CA ILE A 224 -23.70 4.73 -0.19
C ILE A 224 -24.38 5.88 0.53
N ARG A 225 -25.69 6.01 0.33
CA ARG A 225 -26.58 6.95 1.04
C ARG A 225 -27.75 6.20 1.66
N PRO A 226 -27.92 6.21 2.99
CA PRO A 226 -29.11 5.66 3.61
C PRO A 226 -30.38 6.35 3.13
N VAL A 227 -31.46 5.58 2.96
CA VAL A 227 -32.77 6.13 2.56
C VAL A 227 -33.25 7.16 3.59
N GLY A 228 -33.74 8.31 3.13
CA GLY A 228 -34.20 9.40 3.99
C GLY A 228 -33.08 10.20 4.67
N LYS A 229 -31.82 9.96 4.32
CA LYS A 229 -30.66 10.75 4.77
C LYS A 229 -29.97 11.42 3.60
N ILE A 230 -29.42 12.60 3.85
CA ILE A 230 -28.60 13.34 2.86
C ILE A 230 -27.12 12.99 2.94
N THR A 231 -26.69 12.35 4.04
CA THR A 231 -25.28 12.03 4.27
C THR A 231 -24.88 10.76 3.53
N THR A 232 -23.65 10.77 3.02
CA THR A 232 -23.09 9.71 2.19
C THR A 232 -21.84 9.14 2.84
N TYR A 233 -21.60 7.85 2.66
CA TYR A 233 -20.47 7.16 3.27
C TYR A 233 -19.80 6.25 2.24
N TRP A 234 -18.49 6.04 2.40
CA TRP A 234 -17.71 5.12 1.60
C TRP A 234 -17.56 3.80 2.34
N THR A 235 -17.76 2.69 1.63
CA THR A 235 -17.63 1.31 2.15
C THR A 235 -17.20 0.35 1.04
N ASN A 236 -16.97 -0.92 1.39
CA ASN A 236 -16.70 -1.98 0.42
C ASN A 236 -17.99 -2.43 -0.29
N THR A 237 -17.86 -2.88 -1.53
CA THR A 237 -19.00 -3.40 -2.31
C THR A 237 -19.65 -4.62 -1.67
N GLU A 238 -18.85 -5.47 -1.01
CA GLU A 238 -19.33 -6.63 -0.23
C GLU A 238 -20.20 -6.22 0.96
N ALA A 239 -20.12 -4.97 1.41
CA ALA A 239 -20.92 -4.46 2.53
C ALA A 239 -22.37 -4.16 2.13
N VAL A 240 -22.76 -4.38 0.87
CA VAL A 240 -24.11 -4.08 0.36
C VAL A 240 -24.61 -5.21 -0.52
N ASN A 241 -25.84 -5.66 -0.27
CA ASN A 241 -26.56 -6.63 -1.09
C ASN A 241 -27.73 -5.95 -1.80
N CYS A 242 -27.75 -6.01 -3.13
CA CYS A 242 -28.82 -5.44 -3.94
C CYS A 242 -29.68 -6.57 -4.52
N GLN A 243 -31.00 -6.48 -4.34
CA GLN A 243 -32.00 -7.43 -4.82
C GLN A 243 -32.96 -6.75 -5.79
#